data_AF-A0A0G0JTI0-F1
#
_entry.id   AF-A0A0G0JTI0-F1
#
_cell.length_a   1.000
_cell.length_b   1.000
_cell.length_c   1.000
_cell.angle_alpha   90.00
_cell.angle_beta   90.00
_cell.angle_gamma   90.00
#
_symmetry.space_group_name_H-M   'P 1'
#
loop_
_entity.id
_entity.type
_entity.pdbx_description
1 polymer ?
#
loop_
_entity_poly.entity_id
_entity_poly.type
_entity_poly.pdbx_seq_one_letter_code
_entity_poly.pdbx_strand_id
1 'polypeptide(L)'
;MTGEELFLRYAFPCAHEKEARGIISAEQKKELENCLASNKKPRRRLLKACFSHAFQALRDLAEKNRTSTWSIRNVKNYWLDNHRGFGDCGIAIIAVSEINGKIITVSNSLHEHQVINLYNLDLKIQDHVICHKGCVIEKI
;
A
#
# COMPACT_ATOMS: atom_id res chain seq x y z
N MET A 1 -7.53 10.81 -6.36
CA MET A 1 -6.90 10.25 -5.15
C MET A 1 -5.91 11.26 -4.60
N THR A 2 -5.90 11.49 -3.30
CA THR A 2 -4.92 12.34 -2.60
C THR A 2 -3.68 11.54 -2.20
N GLY A 3 -2.57 12.21 -1.83
CA GLY A 3 -1.39 11.50 -1.34
C GLY A 3 -1.64 10.77 -0.01
N GLU A 4 -2.52 11.27 0.84
CA GLU A 4 -2.92 10.60 2.08
C GLU A 4 -3.72 9.32 1.82
N GLU A 5 -4.64 9.34 0.86
CA GLU A 5 -5.37 8.15 0.41
C GLU A 5 -4.41 7.12 -0.19
N LEU A 6 -3.50 7.56 -1.06
CA LEU A 6 -2.50 6.69 -1.66
C LEU A 6 -1.58 6.10 -0.59
N PHE A 7 -1.10 6.90 0.36
CA PHE A 7 -0.26 6.43 1.45
C PHE A 7 -0.97 5.36 2.27
N LEU A 8 -2.24 5.60 2.64
CA LEU A 8 -3.03 4.61 3.36
C LEU A 8 -3.17 3.33 2.56
N ARG A 9 -3.45 3.41 1.27
CA ARG A 9 -3.60 2.25 0.39
C ARG A 9 -2.35 1.37 0.36
N TYR A 10 -1.16 1.97 0.33
CA TYR A 10 0.08 1.20 0.42
C TYR A 10 0.36 0.67 1.84
N ALA A 11 0.04 1.43 2.88
CA ALA A 11 0.36 1.10 4.26
C ALA A 11 -0.60 0.09 4.91
N PHE A 12 -1.86 0.06 4.46
CA PHE A 12 -2.93 -0.70 5.10
C PHE A 12 -2.72 -2.22 5.18
N PRO A 13 -2.07 -2.90 4.20
CA PRO A 13 -1.72 -4.32 4.35
C PRO A 13 -0.93 -4.63 5.64
N CYS A 14 -0.20 -3.66 6.20
CA CYS A 14 0.51 -3.81 7.47
C CYS A 14 -0.35 -3.54 8.72
N ALA A 15 -1.60 -3.07 8.57
CA ALA A 15 -2.44 -2.64 9.70
C ALA A 15 -2.84 -3.80 10.61
N HIS A 16 -3.19 -4.97 10.04
CA HIS A 16 -3.56 -6.16 10.82
C HIS A 16 -2.42 -6.63 11.73
N GLU A 17 -1.20 -6.72 11.20
CA GLU A 17 -0.03 -7.12 11.98
C GLU A 17 0.32 -6.09 13.06
N LYS A 18 0.17 -4.79 12.74
CA LYS A 18 0.39 -3.71 13.72
C LYS A 18 -0.64 -3.75 14.85
N GLU A 19 -1.89 -4.04 14.55
CA GLU A 19 -2.94 -4.25 15.57
C GLU A 19 -2.62 -5.48 16.43
N ALA A 20 -2.29 -6.62 15.81
CA ALA A 20 -1.95 -7.85 16.52
C ALA A 20 -0.75 -7.69 17.47
N ARG A 21 0.18 -6.77 17.14
CA ARG A 21 1.32 -6.40 17.98
C ARG A 21 1.02 -5.30 19.00
N GLY A 22 -0.20 -4.79 19.06
CA GLY A 22 -0.59 -3.68 19.94
C GLY A 22 0.03 -2.32 19.58
N ILE A 23 0.57 -2.16 18.38
CA ILE A 23 1.17 -0.91 17.90
C ILE A 23 0.08 0.11 17.53
N ILE A 24 -1.05 -0.37 17.01
CA ILE A 24 -2.25 0.43 16.77
C ILE A 24 -3.43 -0.22 17.47
N SER A 25 -4.41 0.57 17.89
CA SER A 25 -5.64 0.04 18.50
C SER A 25 -6.62 -0.49 17.44
N ALA A 26 -7.56 -1.32 17.87
CA ALA A 26 -8.65 -1.82 17.01
C ALA A 26 -9.49 -0.66 16.46
N GLU A 27 -9.71 0.40 17.25
CA GLU A 27 -10.44 1.60 16.83
C GLU A 27 -9.69 2.36 15.73
N GLN A 28 -8.38 2.50 15.87
CA GLN A 28 -7.54 3.13 14.84
C GLN A 28 -7.60 2.34 13.54
N LYS A 29 -7.43 1.01 13.60
CA LYS A 29 -7.55 0.15 12.43
C LYS A 29 -8.93 0.26 11.78
N LYS A 30 -10.00 0.23 12.56
CA LYS A 30 -11.38 0.42 12.07
C LYS A 30 -11.57 1.79 11.41
N GLU A 31 -10.97 2.85 11.94
CA GLU A 31 -11.00 4.17 11.32
C GLU A 31 -10.30 4.16 9.95
N LEU A 32 -9.17 3.45 9.81
CA LEU A 32 -8.47 3.25 8.54
C LEU A 32 -9.31 2.45 7.53
N GLU A 33 -9.93 1.36 7.96
CA GLU A 33 -10.86 0.56 7.15
C GLU A 33 -12.02 1.41 6.63
N ASN A 34 -12.62 2.22 7.51
CA ASN A 34 -13.69 3.13 7.14
C ASN A 34 -13.24 4.16 6.10
N CYS A 35 -12.01 4.69 6.22
CA CYS A 35 -11.44 5.62 5.23
C CYS A 35 -11.32 4.96 3.85
N LEU A 36 -10.86 3.70 3.80
CA LEU A 36 -10.77 2.93 2.55
C LEU A 36 -12.14 2.61 1.95
N ALA A 37 -13.08 2.11 2.77
CA ALA A 37 -14.41 1.72 2.30
C ALA A 37 -15.24 2.92 1.80
N SER A 38 -15.09 4.08 2.44
CA SER A 38 -15.84 5.29 2.09
C SER A 38 -15.10 6.24 1.13
N ASN A 39 -13.92 5.86 0.64
CA ASN A 39 -13.02 6.73 -0.13
C ASN A 39 -12.80 8.11 0.54
N LYS A 40 -12.82 8.16 1.87
CA LYS A 40 -12.61 9.37 2.63
C LYS A 40 -11.13 9.58 2.87
N LYS A 41 -10.69 10.82 2.63
CA LYS A 41 -9.33 11.25 2.93
C LYS A 41 -9.01 11.02 4.42
N PRO A 42 -8.03 10.17 4.76
CA PRO A 42 -7.66 9.93 6.15
C PRO A 42 -6.96 11.16 6.75
N ARG A 43 -7.15 11.37 8.05
CA ARG A 43 -6.48 12.45 8.79
C ARG A 43 -4.98 12.18 8.85
N ARG A 44 -4.15 13.16 8.50
CA ARG A 44 -2.67 13.04 8.60
C ARG A 44 -2.21 12.60 9.99
N ARG A 45 -2.84 13.11 11.06
CA ARG A 45 -2.50 12.72 12.45
C ARG A 45 -2.69 11.22 12.70
N LEU A 46 -3.78 10.64 12.17
CA LEU A 46 -4.04 9.21 12.26
C LEU A 46 -2.97 8.40 11.51
N LEU A 47 -2.67 8.78 10.27
CA LEU A 47 -1.63 8.11 9.47
C LEU A 47 -0.26 8.15 10.15
N LYS A 48 0.13 9.29 10.70
CA LYS A 48 1.39 9.46 11.43
C LYS A 48 1.45 8.58 12.68
N ALA A 49 0.35 8.48 13.41
CA ALA A 49 0.28 7.65 14.61
C ALA A 49 0.37 6.15 14.25
N CYS A 50 -0.37 5.71 13.23
CA CYS A 50 -0.43 4.30 12.85
C CYS A 50 0.85 3.81 12.13
N PHE A 51 1.47 4.69 11.35
CA PHE A 51 2.57 4.37 10.45
C PHE A 51 3.75 5.33 10.62
N SER A 52 4.15 5.58 11.86
CA SER A 52 5.19 6.57 12.23
C SER A 52 6.50 6.39 11.44
N HIS A 53 7.04 5.17 11.37
CA HIS A 53 8.27 4.88 10.63
C HIS A 53 8.14 5.18 9.14
N ALA A 54 7.04 4.75 8.51
CA ALA A 54 6.81 5.00 7.09
C ALA A 54 6.59 6.49 6.79
N PHE A 55 5.87 7.18 7.67
CA PHE A 55 5.72 8.63 7.58
C PHE A 55 7.05 9.37 7.73
N GLN A 56 7.90 8.93 8.67
CA GLN A 56 9.21 9.53 8.90
C GLN A 56 10.08 9.42 7.65
N ALA A 57 10.17 8.23 7.06
CA ALA A 57 10.94 8.02 5.83
C ALA A 57 10.37 8.80 4.63
N LEU A 58 9.03 8.90 4.50
CA LEU A 58 8.40 9.74 3.48
C LEU A 58 8.75 11.23 3.66
N ARG A 59 8.77 11.71 4.92
CA ARG A 59 9.15 13.10 5.23
C ARG A 59 10.59 13.36 4.81
N ASP A 60 11.50 12.47 5.16
CA ASP A 60 12.93 12.63 4.90
C ASP A 60 13.21 12.61 3.38
N LEU A 61 12.52 11.75 2.63
CA LEU A 61 12.54 11.78 1.16
C LEU A 61 12.04 13.12 0.59
N ALA A 62 10.93 13.63 1.11
CA ALA A 62 10.33 14.87 0.64
C ALA A 62 11.23 16.08 0.93
N GLU A 63 11.89 16.10 2.09
CA GLU A 63 12.86 17.12 2.48
C GLU A 63 14.07 17.11 1.55
N LYS A 64 14.67 15.93 1.31
CA LYS A 64 15.78 15.76 0.35
C LYS A 64 15.42 16.28 -1.04
N ASN A 65 14.18 16.05 -1.48
CA ASN A 65 13.69 16.45 -2.80
C ASN A 65 13.11 17.87 -2.83
N ARG A 66 13.07 18.60 -1.70
CA ARG A 66 12.44 19.93 -1.56
C ARG A 66 11.01 19.99 -2.09
N THR A 67 10.21 18.99 -1.74
CA THR A 67 8.83 18.81 -2.25
C THR A 67 7.85 18.54 -1.11
N SER A 68 6.55 18.62 -1.40
CA SER A 68 5.52 18.34 -0.39
C SER A 68 5.50 16.86 0.01
N THR A 69 5.54 16.58 1.32
CA THR A 69 5.51 15.23 1.90
C THR A 69 4.36 14.38 1.37
N TRP A 70 3.17 14.96 1.25
CA TRP A 70 1.96 14.26 0.80
C TRP A 70 1.68 14.42 -0.69
N SER A 71 2.68 14.83 -1.49
CA SER A 71 2.52 14.77 -2.94
C SER A 71 2.42 13.31 -3.39
N ILE A 72 1.54 13.04 -4.35
CA ILE A 72 1.38 11.69 -4.94
C ILE A 72 2.74 11.16 -5.42
N ARG A 73 3.55 12.02 -6.04
CA ARG A 73 4.90 11.68 -6.51
C ARG A 73 5.79 11.18 -5.37
N ASN A 74 5.88 11.90 -4.25
CA ASN A 74 6.72 11.45 -3.13
C ASN A 74 6.19 10.18 -2.48
N VAL A 75 4.87 10.01 -2.36
CA VAL A 75 4.29 8.78 -1.83
C VAL A 75 4.65 7.59 -2.73
N LYS A 76 4.45 7.70 -4.05
CA LYS A 76 4.84 6.66 -5.00
C LYS A 76 6.33 6.35 -4.93
N ASN A 77 7.18 7.37 -5.00
CA ASN A 77 8.62 7.19 -4.97
C ASN A 77 9.09 6.59 -3.64
N TYR A 78 8.51 6.99 -2.51
CA TYR A 78 8.86 6.40 -1.22
C TYR A 78 8.63 4.89 -1.20
N TRP A 79 7.45 4.46 -1.63
CA TRP A 79 7.10 3.04 -1.67
C TRP A 79 7.92 2.29 -2.72
N LEU A 80 7.99 2.82 -3.94
CA LEU A 80 8.71 2.16 -5.03
C LEU A 80 10.22 2.13 -4.82
N ASP A 81 10.84 3.13 -4.21
CA ASP A 81 12.31 3.21 -4.11
C ASP A 81 12.83 2.61 -2.81
N ASN A 82 12.10 2.77 -1.69
CA ASN A 82 12.56 2.26 -0.38
C ASN A 82 12.04 0.86 -0.04
N HIS A 83 11.05 0.33 -0.79
CA HIS A 83 10.50 -1.01 -0.55
C HIS A 83 10.74 -1.97 -1.73
N ARG A 84 11.59 -1.60 -2.70
CA ARG A 84 12.08 -2.55 -3.70
C ARG A 84 13.03 -3.55 -3.04
N GLY A 85 12.60 -4.81 -2.94
CA GLY A 85 13.44 -5.89 -2.43
C GLY A 85 12.65 -7.07 -1.87
N PHE A 86 13.34 -8.18 -1.66
CA PHE A 86 12.81 -9.36 -0.97
C PHE A 86 12.90 -9.16 0.54
N GLY A 87 11.75 -8.93 1.17
CA GLY A 87 11.57 -8.82 2.62
C GLY A 87 10.08 -8.74 2.95
N ASP A 88 9.69 -8.87 4.21
CA ASP A 88 8.27 -8.96 4.61
C ASP A 88 7.40 -7.78 4.15
N CYS A 89 8.00 -6.60 3.91
CA CYS A 89 7.30 -5.40 3.40
C CYS A 89 7.69 -5.04 1.95
N GLY A 90 8.23 -5.99 1.18
CA GLY A 90 8.65 -5.76 -0.20
C GLY A 90 7.49 -5.39 -1.11
N ILE A 91 7.76 -4.48 -2.05
CA ILE A 91 6.85 -4.11 -3.13
C ILE A 91 7.36 -4.70 -4.44
N ALA A 92 6.45 -5.34 -5.16
CA ALA A 92 6.73 -5.94 -6.47
C ALA A 92 5.83 -5.33 -7.54
N ILE A 93 6.39 -5.13 -8.73
CA ILE A 93 5.62 -4.86 -9.95
C ILE A 93 5.54 -6.19 -10.70
N ILE A 94 4.33 -6.67 -10.95
CA ILE A 94 4.11 -8.03 -11.46
C ILE A 94 2.88 -8.08 -12.36
N ALA A 95 2.87 -8.98 -13.34
CA ALA A 95 1.76 -9.13 -14.28
C ALA A 95 0.69 -10.06 -13.71
N VAL A 96 -0.58 -9.73 -13.95
CA VAL A 96 -1.73 -10.59 -13.64
C VAL A 96 -1.79 -11.73 -14.65
N SER A 97 -1.71 -12.98 -14.19
CA SER A 97 -1.88 -14.17 -15.04
C SER A 97 -3.29 -14.75 -14.96
N GLU A 98 -3.97 -14.63 -13.81
CA GLU A 98 -5.32 -15.17 -13.60
C GLU A 98 -6.14 -14.33 -12.62
N ILE A 99 -7.46 -14.32 -12.79
CA ILE A 99 -8.40 -13.60 -11.91
C ILE A 99 -9.50 -14.57 -11.48
N ASN A 100 -9.56 -14.88 -10.18
CA ASN A 100 -10.62 -15.69 -9.58
C ASN A 100 -11.29 -14.90 -8.43
N GLY A 101 -12.26 -14.06 -8.80
CA GLY A 101 -12.92 -13.15 -7.88
C GLY A 101 -11.93 -12.15 -7.27
N LYS A 102 -11.73 -12.22 -5.95
CA LYS A 102 -10.75 -11.37 -5.24
C LYS A 102 -9.34 -11.96 -5.20
N ILE A 103 -9.16 -13.23 -5.54
CA ILE A 103 -7.86 -13.88 -5.59
C ILE A 103 -7.30 -13.70 -7.00
N ILE A 104 -6.11 -13.13 -7.09
CA ILE A 104 -5.41 -12.82 -8.33
C ILE A 104 -4.14 -13.65 -8.35
N THR A 105 -3.92 -14.41 -9.41
CA THR A 105 -2.62 -15.04 -9.65
C THR A 105 -1.76 -14.02 -10.38
N VAL A 106 -0.60 -13.73 -9.81
CA VAL A 106 0.41 -12.85 -10.39
C VAL A 106 1.67 -13.67 -10.67
N SER A 107 2.28 -13.44 -11.83
CA SER A 107 3.42 -14.22 -12.29
C SER A 107 4.60 -13.32 -12.61
N ASN A 108 5.78 -13.77 -12.19
CA ASN A 108 7.05 -13.29 -12.72
C ASN A 108 7.72 -14.45 -13.50
N SER A 109 8.87 -14.20 -14.13
CA SER A 109 9.56 -15.19 -14.98
C SER A 109 9.97 -16.50 -14.27
N LEU A 110 9.86 -16.58 -12.95
CA LEU A 110 10.33 -17.72 -12.16
C LEU A 110 9.22 -18.37 -11.31
N HIS A 111 8.22 -17.62 -10.86
CA HIS A 111 7.21 -18.10 -9.93
C HIS A 111 5.84 -17.43 -10.12
N GLU A 112 4.78 -18.19 -9.83
CA GLU A 112 3.43 -17.68 -9.65
C GLU A 112 3.09 -17.55 -8.16
N HIS A 113 2.36 -16.49 -7.82
CA HIS A 113 1.92 -16.21 -6.47
C HIS A 113 0.45 -15.76 -6.47
N GLN A 114 -0.29 -16.14 -5.44
CA GLN A 114 -1.64 -15.64 -5.23
C GLN A 114 -1.62 -14.39 -4.33
N VAL A 115 -2.33 -13.36 -4.76
CA VAL A 115 -2.51 -12.10 -4.05
C VAL A 115 -3.99 -11.72 -4.01
N ILE A 116 -4.37 -10.84 -3.09
CA ILE A 116 -5.75 -10.42 -2.89
C ILE A 116 -5.97 -9.05 -3.54
N ASN A 117 -6.99 -8.91 -4.37
CA ASN A 117 -7.51 -7.64 -4.85
C ASN A 117 -8.33 -6.95 -3.76
N LEU A 118 -7.66 -6.51 -2.70
CA LEU A 118 -8.27 -5.95 -1.49
C LEU A 118 -9.15 -4.73 -1.80
N TYR A 119 -8.78 -3.95 -2.81
CA TYR A 119 -9.44 -2.70 -3.18
C TYR A 119 -10.44 -2.82 -4.33
N ASN A 120 -10.77 -4.05 -4.76
CA ASN A 120 -11.67 -4.31 -5.90
C ASN A 120 -11.29 -3.50 -7.15
N LEU A 121 -9.99 -3.45 -7.47
CA LEU A 121 -9.50 -2.87 -8.72
C LEU A 121 -10.12 -3.56 -9.93
N ASP A 122 -10.45 -2.79 -10.96
CA ASP A 122 -10.80 -3.32 -12.28
C ASP A 122 -9.53 -3.81 -12.98
N LEU A 123 -9.27 -5.12 -12.87
CA LEU A 123 -8.09 -5.79 -13.37
C LEU A 123 -8.44 -6.70 -14.54
N LYS A 124 -7.48 -6.86 -15.45
CA LYS A 124 -7.49 -7.77 -16.59
C LYS A 124 -6.23 -8.61 -16.60
N ILE A 125 -6.29 -9.78 -17.20
CA ILE A 125 -5.11 -10.60 -17.48
C ILE A 125 -4.12 -9.76 -18.30
N GLN A 126 -2.82 -9.87 -17.98
CA GLN A 126 -1.69 -9.05 -18.47
C GLN A 126 -1.59 -7.62 -17.93
N ASP A 127 -2.54 -7.13 -17.13
CA ASP A 127 -2.32 -5.87 -16.41
C ASP A 127 -1.09 -5.98 -15.51
N HIS A 128 -0.31 -4.91 -15.45
CA HIS A 128 0.80 -4.80 -14.50
C HIS A 128 0.28 -4.14 -13.23
N VAL A 129 0.58 -4.76 -12.10
CA VAL A 129 0.11 -4.30 -10.79
C VAL A 129 1.25 -4.17 -9.80
N ILE A 130 1.05 -3.31 -8.82
CA ILE A 130 1.91 -3.15 -7.66
C ILE A 130 1.35 -4.01 -6.54
N CYS A 131 2.15 -4.93 -6.00
CA CYS A 131 1.78 -5.78 -4.89
C CYS A 131 2.56 -5.43 -3.61
N HIS A 132 1.90 -5.54 -2.45
CA HIS A 132 2.52 -5.39 -1.12
C HIS A 132 1.83 -6.33 -0.12
N LYS A 133 2.60 -7.16 0.59
CA LYS A 133 2.10 -8.16 1.56
C LYS A 133 0.92 -9.01 1.06
N GLY A 134 1.08 -9.57 -0.15
CA GLY A 134 0.05 -10.44 -0.72
C GLY A 134 -1.22 -9.71 -1.17
N CYS A 135 -1.20 -8.38 -1.25
CA CYS A 135 -2.34 -7.57 -1.72
C CYS A 135 -1.96 -6.81 -2.99
N VAL A 136 -2.90 -6.69 -3.93
CA VAL A 136 -2.80 -5.76 -5.06
C VAL A 136 -3.11 -4.35 -4.58
N ILE A 137 -2.16 -3.45 -4.77
CA ILE A 137 -2.25 -2.05 -4.32
C ILE A 137 -2.74 -1.17 -5.45
N GLU A 138 -2.11 -1.21 -6.62
CA GLU A 138 -2.39 -0.28 -7.73
C GLU A 138 -2.20 -1.00 -9.07
N LYS A 139 -3.01 -0.64 -10.06
CA LYS A 139 -2.80 -1.00 -11.47
C LYS A 139 -1.97 0.10 -12.13
N ILE A 140 -0.92 -0.30 -12.86
CA ILE A 140 0.00 0.60 -13.58
C ILE A 140 -0.54 0.87 -14.98
#